data_AF-A0A973A8P7-F1
#
_entry.id   AF-A0A973A8P7-F1
#
_cell.length_a   1.000
_cell.length_b   1.000
_cell.length_c   1.000
_cell.angle_alpha   90.00
_cell.angle_beta   90.00
_cell.angle_gamma   90.00
#
_symmetry.space_group_name_H-M   'P 1'
#
loop_
_entity.id
_entity.type
_entity.pdbx_description
1 polymer ?
#
loop_
_entity_poly.entity_id
_entity_poly.type
_entity_poly.pdbx_seq_one_letter_code
_entity_poly.pdbx_strand_id
1 'polypeptide(L)' 'MNESPPRVKKTGIFYTKAPPGVVVMWRDEVVQRYVSVDELVEAHVKGMAALEREMERVLEAQYRPDLD' A
#
# COMPACT_ATOMS: atom_id res chain seq x y z
N MET A 1 6.79 -3.21 -40.36
CA MET A 1 6.39 -3.62 -39.00
C MET A 1 6.00 -2.35 -38.26
N ASN A 2 4.76 -2.24 -37.81
CA ASN A 2 4.28 -1.05 -37.11
C ASN A 2 3.95 -1.49 -35.68
N GLU A 3 4.98 -1.64 -34.85
CA GLU A 3 4.79 -2.03 -33.46
C GLU A 3 4.39 -0.78 -32.66
N SER A 4 3.21 -0.86 -32.04
CA SER A 4 2.80 0.16 -31.08
C SER A 4 3.74 0.11 -29.87
N PRO A 5 4.12 1.26 -29.28
CA PRO A 5 5.01 1.27 -28.13
C PRO A 5 4.43 0.45 -26.97
N PRO A 6 5.28 -0.17 -26.14
CA PRO A 6 4.82 -0.97 -25.00
C PRO A 6 3.96 -0.11 -24.08
N ARG A 7 2.76 -0.62 -23.72
CA ARG A 7 1.89 0.06 -22.77
C ARG A 7 2.58 0.11 -21.40
N VAL A 8 2.83 1.31 -20.90
CA VAL A 8 3.28 1.53 -19.52
C VAL A 8 2.14 1.12 -18.59
N LYS A 9 2.38 0.09 -17.78
CA LYS A 9 1.40 -0.37 -16.79
C LYS A 9 1.20 0.70 -15.72
N LYS A 10 -0.05 0.93 -15.30
CA LYS A 10 -0.38 1.92 -14.28
C LYS A 10 -0.03 1.42 -12.89
N THR A 11 0.75 2.23 -12.18
CA THR A 11 1.03 2.08 -10.75
C THR A 11 0.88 3.44 -10.09
N GLY A 12 0.18 3.51 -8.96
CA GLY A 12 -0.02 4.76 -8.22
C GLY A 12 -1.40 4.87 -7.59
N ILE A 13 -1.73 6.08 -7.17
CA ILE A 13 -2.99 6.43 -6.50
C ILE A 13 -3.78 7.36 -7.41
N PHE A 14 -5.04 7.03 -7.68
CA PHE A 14 -5.87 7.75 -8.65
C PHE A 14 -7.23 8.08 -8.05
N TYR A 15 -7.76 9.26 -8.37
CA TYR A 15 -9.14 9.61 -8.05
C TYR A 15 -10.11 8.93 -9.02
N THR A 16 -11.21 8.41 -8.49
CA THR A 16 -12.35 7.89 -9.26
C THR A 16 -13.51 8.86 -9.15
N LYS A 17 -14.25 9.09 -10.25
CA LYS A 17 -15.41 10.00 -10.27
C LYS A 17 -16.75 9.30 -10.02
N ALA A 18 -16.84 8.00 -10.31
CA ALA A 18 -18.08 7.22 -10.18
C ALA A 18 -17.76 5.73 -9.85
N PRO A 19 -17.98 5.28 -8.59
CA PRO A 19 -18.26 6.11 -7.42
C PRO A 19 -17.07 7.06 -7.11
N PRO A 20 -17.32 8.22 -6.49
CA PRO A 20 -16.25 9.09 -6.01
C PRO A 20 -15.39 8.36 -4.98
N GLY A 21 -14.08 8.49 -5.08
CA GLY A 21 -13.15 7.83 -4.18
C GLY A 21 -11.72 7.81 -4.70
N VAL A 22 -10.91 6.94 -4.10
CA VAL A 22 -9.49 6.77 -4.42
C VAL A 22 -9.22 5.31 -4.71
N VAL A 23 -8.44 5.03 -5.76
CA VAL A 23 -8.00 3.67 -6.12
C VAL A 23 -6.48 3.59 -6.12
N VAL A 24 -5.95 2.56 -5.47
CA VAL A 24 -4.54 2.21 -5.49
C VAL A 24 -4.35 1.13 -6.55
N MET A 25 -3.45 1.38 -7.50
CA MET A 25 -3.13 0.45 -8.58
C MET A 25 -1.68 0.00 -8.53
N TRP A 26 -1.46 -1.27 -8.89
CA TRP A 26 -0.15 -1.87 -9.09
C TRP A 26 -0.15 -2.65 -10.39
N ARG A 27 0.65 -2.22 -11.37
CA ARG A 27 0.79 -2.92 -12.67
C ARG A 27 -0.55 -3.22 -13.36
N ASP A 28 -1.42 -2.21 -13.43
CA ASP A 28 -2.81 -2.25 -13.94
C ASP A 28 -3.83 -3.00 -13.07
N GLU A 29 -3.41 -3.61 -11.96
CA GLU A 29 -4.31 -4.27 -11.01
C GLU A 29 -4.77 -3.30 -9.93
N VAL A 30 -6.05 -3.35 -9.59
CA VAL A 30 -6.60 -2.61 -8.44
C VAL A 30 -6.23 -3.37 -7.18
N VAL A 31 -5.39 -2.75 -6.35
CA VAL A 31 -4.96 -3.31 -5.07
C VAL A 31 -5.96 -2.99 -3.98
N GLN A 32 -6.47 -1.75 -3.96
CA GLN A 32 -7.42 -1.30 -2.95
C GLN A 32 -8.24 -0.10 -3.43
N ARG A 33 -9.45 0.04 -2.88
CA ARG A 33 -10.32 1.20 -3.05
C ARG A 33 -10.65 1.81 -1.70
N TYR A 34 -10.72 3.13 -1.66
CA TYR A 34 -11.13 3.94 -0.51
C TYR A 34 -12.21 4.92 -0.94
N VAL A 35 -13.16 5.20 -0.06
CA VAL A 35 -14.26 6.15 -0.33
C VAL A 35 -13.77 7.60 -0.31
N SER A 36 -12.64 7.88 0.36
CA SER A 36 -12.05 9.21 0.45
C SER A 36 -10.53 9.16 0.58
N VAL A 37 -9.89 10.33 0.45
CA VAL A 37 -8.47 10.49 0.75
C VAL A 37 -8.20 10.30 2.24
N ASP A 38 -9.10 10.76 3.11
CA ASP A 38 -8.96 10.63 4.56
C ASP A 38 -8.89 9.16 4.99
N GLU A 39 -9.73 8.30 4.39
CA GLU A 39 -9.70 6.86 4.66
C GLU A 39 -8.38 6.21 4.20
N LEU A 40 -7.86 6.62 3.04
CA LEU A 40 -6.55 6.20 2.56
C LEU A 40 -5.44 6.62 3.54
N VAL A 41 -5.47 7.87 4.02
CA VAL A 41 -4.47 8.40 4.96
C VAL A 41 -4.55 7.66 6.30
N GLU A 42 -5.76 7.44 6.82
CA GLU A 42 -5.98 6.69 8.06
C GLU A 42 -5.44 5.26 7.95
N ALA A 43 -5.74 4.57 6.84
CA ALA A 43 -5.21 3.23 6.56
C ALA A 43 -3.67 3.23 6.50
N HIS A 44 -3.08 4.25 5.87
CA HIS A 44 -1.63 4.38 5.77
C HIS A 44 -0.98 4.59 7.15
N VAL A 45 -1.51 5.49 7.99
CA VAL A 45 -1.00 5.75 9.34
C VAL A 45 -1.11 4.50 10.21
N LYS A 46 -2.24 3.79 10.17
CA LYS A 46 -2.42 2.52 10.90
C LYS A 46 -1.41 1.46 10.44
N GLY A 47 -1.16 1.38 9.13
CA GLY A 47 -0.17 0.49 8.54
C GLY A 47 1.25 0.80 9.03
N MET A 48 1.65 2.07 9.01
CA MET A 48 2.96 2.50 9.51
C MET A 48 3.15 2.16 10.99
N ALA A 49 2.16 2.47 11.83
CA ALA A 49 2.23 2.12 13.26
C ALA A 49 2.29 0.59 13.49
N ALA A 50 1.64 -0.21 12.64
CA ALA A 50 1.73 -1.67 12.72
C ALA A 50 3.12 -2.18 12.32
N LEU A 51 3.73 -1.59 11.29
CA LEU A 51 5.10 -1.92 10.88
C LEU A 51 6.12 -1.55 11.96
N GLU A 52 5.97 -0.40 12.61
CA GLU A 52 6.84 0.02 13.72
C GLU A 52 6.79 -0.96 14.89
N ARG A 53 5.58 -1.38 15.30
CA ARG A 53 5.41 -2.40 16.35
C ARG A 53 6.01 -3.75 15.96
N GLU A 54 5.88 -4.14 14.69
CA GLU A 54 6.49 -5.38 14.22
C GLU A 54 8.01 -5.31 14.22
N MET A 55 8.57 -4.18 13.80
CA MET A 55 10.01 -3.95 13.84
C MET A 55 10.55 -4.00 15.27
N GLU A 56 9.85 -3.39 16.23
CA GLU A 56 10.20 -3.46 17.65
C GLU A 56 10.20 -4.91 18.15
N ARG A 57 9.14 -5.69 17.85
CA ARG A 57 9.06 -7.10 18.23
C ARG A 57 10.20 -7.95 17.65
N VAL A 58 10.54 -7.74 16.37
CA VAL A 58 11.64 -8.45 15.72
C VAL A 58 12.98 -8.12 16.38
N LEU A 59 13.20 -6.84 16.72
CA LEU A 59 14.41 -6.42 17.44
C LEU A 59 14.47 -7.05 18.84
N GLU A 60 13.38 -6.99 19.61
CA GLU A 60 13.32 -7.62 20.94
C GLU A 60 13.65 -9.12 20.89
N ALA A 61 13.12 -9.84 19.89
CA ALA A 61 13.42 -11.25 19.68
C ALA A 61 14.91 -11.52 19.37
N GLN A 62 15.59 -10.59 18.70
CA GLN A 62 17.03 -10.70 18.42
C GLN A 62 17.92 -10.37 19.64
N TYR A 63 17.46 -9.49 20.53
CA TYR A 63 18.21 -9.09 21.74
C TYR A 63 17.97 -9.98 22.96
N ARG A 64 16.98 -10.89 22.93
CA ARG A 64 16.79 -11.96 23.92
C ARG A 64 16.75 -13.34 23.25
N PRO A 65 17.89 -13.86 22.80
CA PRO A 65 17.96 -15.23 22.28
C PRO A 65 17.70 -16.31 23.36
N ASP A 66 17.91 -15.99 24.65
CA ASP A 66 17.97 -17.00 25.74
C ASP A 66 16.96 -16.75 26.88
N LEU A 67 15.66 -16.67 26.58
CA LEU A 67 14.61 -16.87 27.60
C LEU A 67 13.73 -18.06 27.20
N ASP A 68 14.37 -19.23 27.12
CA ASP A 68 13.77 -20.56 27.33
C ASP A 68 14.53 -21.24 28.49
#